data_AF-A0A933BAW5-F1
#
_entry.id   AF-A0A933BAW5-F1
#
_cell.length_a   1.000
_cell.length_b   1.000
_cell.length_c   1.000
_cell.angle_alpha   90.00
_cell.angle_beta   90.00
_cell.angle_gamma   90.00
#
_symmetry.space_group_name_H-M   'P 1'
#
loop_
_entity.id
_entity.type
_entity.pdbx_description
1 polymer ?
#
loop_
_entity_poly.entity_id
_entity_poly.type
_entity_poly.pdbx_seq_one_letter_code
_entity_poly.pdbx_strand_id
1 'polypeptide(L)'
;MILQKRQRYLQIALNGSLYDAQKIISELPRSERILVEAGTPLIKTSGAEAIVQIKGWAGPLSYVVADIKTADLAPREVEMSVVSGASGVTCLGVSP
;
A
#
# COMPACT_ATOMS: atom_id res chain seq x y z
N MET A 1 9.61 -7.98 2.76
CA MET A 1 9.09 -9.30 2.35
C MET A 1 9.22 -9.42 0.83
N ILE A 2 9.69 -10.55 0.30
CA ILE A 2 9.72 -10.82 -1.14
C ILE A 2 8.58 -11.77 -1.50
N LEU A 3 7.78 -11.42 -2.51
CA LEU A 3 6.65 -12.24 -2.96
C LEU A 3 7.12 -13.52 -3.64
N GLN A 4 6.46 -14.63 -3.33
CA GLN A 4 6.78 -15.96 -3.85
C GLN A 4 5.92 -16.28 -5.07
N LYS A 5 6.55 -16.85 -6.10
CA LYS A 5 5.82 -17.33 -7.29
C LYS A 5 4.91 -18.51 -6.93
N ARG A 6 3.75 -18.61 -7.59
CA ARG A 6 2.73 -19.66 -7.38
C ARG A 6 2.13 -19.72 -5.96
N GLN A 7 2.42 -18.74 -5.11
CA GLN A 7 1.77 -18.52 -3.83
C GLN A 7 0.53 -17.65 -4.03
N ARG A 8 -0.58 -18.01 -3.38
CA ARG A 8 -1.81 -17.18 -3.38
C ARG A 8 -1.73 -16.15 -2.26
N TYR A 9 -2.06 -14.91 -2.61
CA TYR A 9 -2.13 -13.75 -1.73
C TYR A 9 -3.53 -13.16 -1.77
N LEU A 10 -3.98 -12.60 -0.65
CA LEU A 10 -5.18 -11.76 -0.56
C LEU A 10 -4.72 -10.31 -0.46
N GLN A 11 -5.18 -9.46 -1.39
CA GLN A 11 -4.93 -8.03 -1.33
C GLN A 11 -6.20 -7.33 -0.84
N ILE A 12 -6.04 -6.49 0.17
CA ILE A 12 -7.16 -5.73 0.78
C ILE A 12 -6.92 -4.25 0.53
N ALA A 13 -7.78 -3.64 -0.28
CA ALA A 13 -7.72 -2.22 -0.60
C ALA A 13 -8.47 -1.38 0.43
N LEU A 14 -7.74 -0.48 1.09
CA LEU A 14 -8.27 0.44 2.10
C LEU A 14 -8.64 1.75 1.41
N ASN A 15 -9.92 1.89 1.05
CA ASN A 15 -10.47 3.04 0.31
C ASN A 15 -11.22 4.06 1.19
N GLY A 16 -11.41 3.75 2.48
CA GLY A 16 -12.11 4.60 3.44
C GLY A 16 -11.23 5.69 4.04
N SER A 17 -11.52 6.04 5.29
CA SER A 17 -10.68 6.96 6.08
C SER A 17 -9.48 6.24 6.73
N LEU A 18 -8.53 7.00 7.27
CA LEU A 18 -7.45 6.45 8.11
C LEU A 18 -8.00 5.69 9.33
N TYR A 19 -9.13 6.15 9.89
CA TYR A 19 -9.79 5.48 11.01
C TYR A 19 -10.33 4.10 10.59
N ASP A 20 -11.01 4.03 9.44
CA ASP A 20 -11.53 2.76 8.92
C ASP A 20 -10.38 1.80 8.58
N ALA A 21 -9.31 2.32 7.97
CA ALA A 21 -8.10 1.57 7.66
C ALA A 21 -7.47 0.96 8.92
N GLN A 22 -7.29 1.76 9.98
CA GLN A 22 -6.74 1.29 11.25
C GLN A 22 -7.61 0.18 11.87
N LYS A 23 -8.93 0.38 11.89
CA LYS A 23 -9.87 -0.60 12.42
C LYS A 23 -9.78 -1.92 11.65
N ILE A 24 -9.85 -1.87 10.32
CA ILE A 24 -9.76 -3.07 9.47
C ILE A 24 -8.44 -3.79 9.74
N ILE A 25 -7.30 -3.08 9.70
CA ILE A 25 -5.98 -3.68 9.93
C ILE A 25 -5.89 -4.36 11.30
N SER A 26 -6.48 -3.76 12.35
CA SER A 26 -6.49 -4.34 13.70
C SER A 26 -7.26 -5.66 13.80
N GLU A 27 -8.22 -5.90 12.91
CA GLU A 27 -9.03 -7.11 12.84
C GLU A 27 -8.42 -8.18 11.92
N LEU A 28 -7.40 -7.82 11.10
CA LEU A 28 -6.78 -8.78 10.18
C LEU A 28 -5.94 -9.83 10.92
N PRO A 29 -6.02 -11.11 10.52
CA PRO A 29 -5.12 -12.12 11.05
C PRO A 29 -3.69 -11.84 10.60
N ARG A 30 -2.72 -12.12 11.46
CA ARG A 30 -1.30 -12.03 11.10
C ARG A 30 -0.98 -13.10 10.05
N SER A 31 -0.69 -12.66 8.83
CA SER A 31 -0.39 -13.54 7.71
C SER A 31 0.46 -12.83 6.66
N GLU A 32 1.57 -13.45 6.26
CA GLU A 32 2.40 -12.99 5.13
C GLU A 32 1.68 -13.15 3.77
N ARG A 33 0.50 -13.77 3.75
CA ARG A 33 -0.34 -13.91 2.56
C ARG A 33 -1.31 -12.76 2.38
N ILE A 34 -1.35 -11.79 3.30
CA ILE A 34 -2.19 -10.60 3.19
C ILE A 34 -1.31 -9.42 2.76
N LEU A 35 -1.69 -8.80 1.66
CA LEU A 35 -1.12 -7.54 1.18
C LEU A 35 -2.12 -6.43 1.53
N VAL A 36 -1.63 -5.33 2.10
CA VAL A 36 -2.48 -4.19 2.44
C VAL A 36 -2.23 -3.10 1.41
N GLU A 37 -3.29 -2.69 0.72
CA GLU A 37 -3.20 -1.63 -0.28
C GLU A 37 -3.75 -0.33 0.30
N ALA A 38 -2.92 0.72 0.29
CA ALA A 38 -3.37 2.09 0.44
C ALA A 38 -4.07 2.47 -0.86
N GLY A 39 -5.40 2.43 -0.86
CA GLY A 39 -6.21 2.62 -2.06
C GLY A 39 -6.21 4.06 -2.56
N THR A 40 -6.52 4.26 -3.84
CA THR A 40 -6.50 5.59 -4.47
C THR A 40 -7.25 6.67 -3.67
N PRO A 41 -8.51 6.47 -3.21
CA PRO A 41 -9.22 7.53 -2.47
C PRO A 41 -8.52 7.93 -1.16
N LEU A 42 -7.97 6.95 -0.43
CA LEU A 42 -7.26 7.18 0.82
C LEU A 42 -5.94 7.93 0.58
N ILE A 43 -5.18 7.52 -0.44
CA ILE A 43 -3.95 8.24 -0.84
C ILE A 43 -4.27 9.66 -1.33
N LYS A 44 -5.35 9.86 -2.09
CA LYS A 44 -5.68 11.21 -2.59
C LYS A 44 -6.14 12.16 -1.48
N THR A 45 -6.74 11.65 -0.41
CA THR A 45 -7.19 12.46 0.73
C THR A 45 -6.09 12.69 1.78
N SER A 46 -5.23 11.71 2.02
CA SER A 46 -4.23 11.74 3.11
C SER A 46 -2.79 11.83 2.63
N GLY A 47 -2.54 11.73 1.32
CA GLY A 47 -1.21 11.73 0.74
C GLY A 47 -0.35 10.54 1.20
N ALA A 48 0.95 10.79 1.29
CA ALA A 48 1.96 9.82 1.72
C ALA A 48 1.75 9.31 3.16
N GLU A 49 1.07 10.10 4.00
CA GLU A 49 0.77 9.73 5.40
C GLU A 49 -0.06 8.44 5.49
N ALA A 50 -0.92 8.17 4.50
CA ALA A 50 -1.67 6.92 4.47
C ALA A 50 -0.75 5.69 4.45
N ILE A 51 0.34 5.75 3.69
CA ILE A 51 1.29 4.65 3.58
C ILE A 51 2.04 4.49 4.90
N VAL A 52 2.49 5.60 5.52
CA VAL A 52 3.19 5.60 6.81
C VAL A 52 2.34 4.95 7.90
N GLN A 53 1.09 5.38 8.02
CA GLN A 53 0.16 4.88 9.04
C GLN A 53 -0.19 3.42 8.81
N ILE A 54 -0.55 3.03 7.58
CA ILE A 54 -0.83 1.63 7.22
C ILE A 54 0.37 0.75 7.54
N LYS A 55 1.60 1.20 7.20
CA LYS A 55 2.82 0.45 7.50
C LYS A 55 3.04 0.29 9.01
N GLY A 56 2.78 1.35 9.78
CA GLY A 56 2.85 1.33 11.24
C GLY A 56 1.88 0.33 11.86
N TRP A 57 0.62 0.32 11.42
CA TRP A 57 -0.41 -0.56 11.97
C TRP A 57 -0.26 -2.02 11.52
N ALA A 58 0.04 -2.26 10.24
CA ALA A 58 0.22 -3.61 9.70
C ALA A 58 1.55 -4.25 10.13
N GLY A 59 2.50 -3.43 10.58
CA GLY A 59 3.78 -3.84 11.14
C GLY A 59 4.92 -3.92 10.11
N PRO A 60 6.17 -4.05 10.59
CA PRO A 60 7.37 -3.89 9.76
C PRO A 60 7.50 -4.96 8.66
N LEU A 61 6.96 -6.16 8.89
CA LEU A 61 7.02 -7.27 7.94
C LEU A 61 5.88 -7.27 6.91
N SER A 62 4.86 -6.43 7.10
CA SER A 62 3.74 -6.34 6.17
C SER A 62 4.18 -5.93 4.76
N TYR A 63 3.44 -6.38 3.76
CA TYR A 63 3.62 -5.92 2.38
C TYR A 63 2.55 -4.86 2.08
N VAL A 64 2.99 -3.63 1.91
CA VAL A 64 2.11 -2.48 1.65
C VAL A 64 2.18 -2.11 0.18
N VAL A 65 1.04 -2.05 -0.50
CA VAL A 65 0.94 -1.57 -1.88
C VAL A 65 0.41 -0.14 -1.85
N ALA A 66 1.11 0.79 -2.48
CA ALA A 66 0.62 2.15 -2.66
C ALA A 66 -0.03 2.27 -4.05
N ASP A 67 -1.35 2.42 -4.08
CA ASP A 67 -2.11 2.55 -5.31
C ASP A 67 -2.10 4.00 -5.84
N ILE A 68 -0.90 4.47 -6.18
CA ILE A 68 -0.67 5.85 -6.63
C ILE A 68 -1.01 6.07 -8.11
N LYS A 69 -1.05 4.99 -8.90
CA LYS A 69 -1.24 5.02 -10.36
C LYS A 69 -0.30 6.02 -11.02
N THR A 70 1.00 5.90 -10.73
CA THR A 70 2.01 6.82 -11.29
C THR A 70 1.91 6.83 -12.81
N ALA A 71 1.87 8.03 -13.36
CA ALA A 71 1.69 8.30 -14.79
C ALA A 71 2.80 9.19 -15.36
N ASP A 72 3.45 9.97 -14.49
CA ASP A 72 4.58 10.82 -14.81
C ASP A 72 5.51 10.87 -13.59
N LEU A 73 6.77 11.26 -13.80
CA LEU A 73 7.78 11.42 -12.75
C LEU A 73 7.93 10.16 -11.88
N ALA A 74 7.77 8.97 -12.48
CA ALA A 74 7.77 7.69 -11.76
C ALA A 74 8.95 7.52 -10.78
N PRO A 75 10.21 7.89 -11.10
CA PRO A 75 11.30 7.80 -10.13
C PRO A 75 11.02 8.55 -8.83
N ARG A 76 10.44 9.75 -8.92
CA ARG A 76 10.15 10.60 -7.77
C ARG A 76 8.95 10.09 -6.98
N GLU A 77 7.89 9.68 -7.67
CA GLU A 77 6.68 9.15 -7.00
C GLU A 77 6.93 7.80 -6.32
N VAL A 78 7.74 6.94 -6.94
CA VAL A 78 8.22 5.69 -6.35
C VAL A 78 9.10 5.98 -5.13
N GLU A 79 10.07 6.89 -5.23
CA GLU A 79 10.93 7.27 -4.11
C GLU A 79 10.12 7.74 -2.89
N MET A 80 9.16 8.65 -3.10
CA MET A 80 8.28 9.11 -2.04
C MET A 80 7.51 7.95 -1.39
N SER A 81 6.97 7.05 -2.21
CA SER A 81 6.20 5.90 -1.71
C SER A 81 7.07 4.93 -0.91
N VAL A 82 8.30 4.66 -1.37
CA VAL A 82 9.27 3.79 -0.68
C VAL A 82 9.70 4.40 0.66
N VAL A 83 10.00 5.70 0.68
CA VAL A 83 10.34 6.43 1.92
C VAL A 83 9.19 6.36 2.92
N SER A 84 7.94 6.42 2.46
CA SER A 84 6.75 6.26 3.31
C SER A 84 6.46 4.82 3.74
N GLY A 85 7.22 3.83 3.25
CA GLY A 85 7.12 2.43 3.68
C GLY A 85 6.38 1.50 2.74
N ALA A 86 6.05 1.93 1.52
CA ALA A 86 5.48 1.05 0.51
C ALA A 86 6.47 -0.05 0.10
N SER A 87 5.95 -1.25 -0.09
CA SER A 87 6.68 -2.42 -0.64
C SER A 87 6.48 -2.55 -2.16
N GLY A 88 5.43 -1.95 -2.71
CA GLY A 88 5.18 -1.86 -4.14
C GLY A 88 4.26 -0.69 -4.47
N VAL A 89 4.25 -0.28 -5.74
CA VAL A 89 3.41 0.80 -6.26
C VAL A 89 2.67 0.35 -7.52
N THR A 90 1.55 1.01 -7.84
CA THR A 90 0.86 0.85 -9.13
C THR A 90 1.28 1.94 -10.12
N CYS A 91 1.37 1.59 -11.41
CA CYS A 91 1.67 2.51 -12.50
C CYS A 91 0.67 2.34 -13.64
N LEU A 92 0.52 3.37 -14.48
CA LEU A 92 -0.26 3.30 -15.71
C LEU A 92 0.63 2.79 -16.84
N GLY A 93 0.33 1.60 -17.36
CA GLY A 93 1.11 0.97 -18.45
C GLY A 93 1.04 1.67 -19.81
N VAL A 94 0.24 2.74 -19.95
CA VAL A 94 0.21 3.60 -21.15
C VAL A 94 1.20 4.75 -21.08
N SER A 95 1.85 4.95 -19.93
CA SER A 95 2.78 6.05 -19.72
C SER A 95 4.19 5.64 -20.14
N PRO A 96 4.93 6.53 -20.83
CA PRO A 96 6.26 6.23 -21.37
C PRO A 96 7.34 6.05 -20.29
#